data_AF-A0A7Y2LU79-F1
#
_entry.id   AF-A0A7Y2LU79-F1
#
_cell.length_a   1.000
_cell.length_b   1.000
_cell.length_c   1.000
_cell.angle_alpha   90.00
_cell.angle_beta   90.00
_cell.angle_gamma   90.00
#
_symmetry.space_group_name_H-M   'P 1'
#
loop_
_entity.id
_entity.type
_entity.pdbx_description
1 polymer ?
#
loop_
_entity_poly.entity_id
_entity_poly.type
_entity_poly.pdbx_seq_one_letter_code
_entity_poly.pdbx_strand_id
1 'polypeptide(L)'
;MLVTGCASMMKNSISFAIHYDSGKFVYKNNWPLCGNFYDSDGNMPVKRKTKYLTTDNTCKVSPEGHVPQQIIIDYAPWLTYEEQIQKDMVSLKNYVMLKEKRQQKKRLAIMAAQQEGVAKIPATEWKRIILTPPQEVEKYKYQFPEGKGNHSRGKEIHYLISLNPDGSYSIETKLYWVSKYQKFWN
;
A
#
# COMPACT_ATOMS: atom_id res chain seq x y z
N MET A 1 19.17 11.40 44.48
CA MET A 1 19.08 11.79 43.06
C MET A 1 19.08 10.53 42.22
N LEU A 2 18.03 10.32 41.43
CA LEU A 2 18.01 9.73 40.09
C LEU A 2 16.54 9.55 39.73
N VAL A 3 15.93 10.63 39.25
CA VAL A 3 14.67 10.52 38.52
C VAL A 3 15.06 9.94 37.16
N THR A 4 15.04 8.62 37.04
CA THR A 4 15.05 7.95 35.74
C THR A 4 13.72 8.29 35.08
N GLY A 5 13.70 9.42 34.38
CA GLY A 5 12.60 9.75 33.50
C GLY A 5 12.48 8.63 32.48
N CYS A 6 11.47 7.77 32.64
CA CYS A 6 10.98 6.93 31.57
C CYS A 6 10.54 7.88 30.46
N ALA A 7 11.44 8.22 29.55
CA ALA A 7 11.07 8.75 28.25
C ALA A 7 10.22 7.65 27.62
N SER A 8 8.89 7.78 27.75
CA SER A 8 7.93 6.95 27.04
C SER A 8 8.32 7.02 25.56
N MET A 9 9.01 6.00 25.06
CA MET A 9 9.37 5.92 23.65
C MET A 9 8.07 5.98 22.86
N MET A 10 7.91 7.04 22.07
CA MET A 10 6.68 7.28 21.30
C MET A 10 6.37 6.05 20.44
N LYS A 11 5.08 5.69 20.38
CA LYS A 11 4.62 4.61 19.51
C LYS A 11 5.01 4.90 18.07
N ASN A 12 5.42 3.87 17.34
CA ASN A 12 5.75 3.97 15.92
C ASN A 12 4.75 3.16 15.11
N SER A 13 4.20 3.79 14.08
CA SER A 13 3.36 3.14 13.08
C SER A 13 4.11 3.06 11.77
N ILE A 14 3.80 2.05 10.96
CA ILE A 14 4.47 1.83 9.68
C ILE A 14 3.44 1.91 8.55
N SER A 15 3.79 2.60 7.47
CA SER A 15 3.04 2.60 6.22
C SER A 15 4.01 2.59 5.04
N PHE A 16 3.51 2.22 3.86
CA PHE A 16 4.31 2.22 2.64
C PHE A 16 3.46 2.58 1.43
N ALA A 17 4.05 3.28 0.47
CA ALA A 17 3.50 3.58 -0.84
C ALA A 17 4.43 3.07 -1.95
N ILE A 18 3.87 2.59 -3.05
CA ILE A 18 4.62 2.14 -4.23
C ILE A 18 4.29 3.09 -5.39
N HIS A 19 5.24 3.93 -5.77
CA HIS A 19 5.12 4.75 -6.97
C HIS A 19 5.61 3.96 -8.19
N TYR A 20 4.74 3.83 -9.19
CA TYR A 20 5.03 3.13 -10.43
C TYR A 20 4.14 3.68 -11.55
N ASP A 21 4.53 3.39 -12.79
CA ASP A 21 3.67 3.61 -13.95
C ASP A 21 2.45 2.67 -13.87
N SER A 22 1.29 3.25 -13.56
CA SER A 22 0.05 2.51 -13.28
C SER A 22 -0.24 1.44 -14.32
N GLY A 23 -0.53 0.22 -13.87
CA GLY A 23 -0.91 -0.91 -14.72
C GLY A 23 0.22 -1.81 -15.21
N LYS A 24 1.51 -1.49 -14.95
CA LYS A 24 2.65 -2.32 -15.37
C LYS A 24 3.02 -3.46 -14.43
N PHE A 25 2.63 -3.38 -13.16
CA PHE A 25 3.02 -4.35 -12.14
C PHE A 25 1.83 -4.76 -11.27
N VAL A 26 1.92 -5.97 -10.72
CA VAL A 26 1.05 -6.47 -9.66
C VAL A 26 1.86 -6.83 -8.44
N TYR A 27 1.23 -6.68 -7.28
CA TYR A 27 1.90 -6.88 -6.00
C TYR A 27 1.03 -7.66 -5.01
N LYS A 28 1.71 -8.34 -4.10
CA LYS A 28 1.15 -8.95 -2.91
C LYS A 28 2.08 -8.65 -1.76
N ASN A 29 1.54 -8.52 -0.55
CA ASN A 29 2.35 -8.29 0.63
C ASN A 29 1.76 -9.04 1.83
N ASN A 30 2.58 -9.20 2.87
CA ASN A 30 2.22 -9.93 4.08
C ASN A 30 1.37 -9.10 5.09
N TRP A 31 1.01 -7.86 4.77
CA TRP A 31 0.24 -6.97 5.65
C TRP A 31 -1.16 -6.64 5.12
N PRO A 32 -2.21 -6.77 5.96
CA PRO A 32 -3.57 -6.96 5.48
C PRO A 32 -4.33 -5.67 5.09
N LEU A 33 -3.75 -4.48 5.29
CA LEU A 33 -4.44 -3.20 4.99
C LEU A 33 -3.72 -2.43 3.89
N CYS A 34 -4.19 -2.64 2.66
CA CYS A 34 -3.81 -1.89 1.48
C CYS A 34 -5.05 -1.28 0.84
N GLY A 35 -4.95 -0.02 0.45
CA GLY A 35 -6.07 0.75 -0.07
C GLY A 35 -5.89 2.23 0.18
N ASN A 36 -6.30 3.06 -0.79
CA ASN A 36 -6.41 4.50 -0.61
C ASN A 36 -7.21 4.78 0.66
N PHE A 37 -6.59 5.49 1.60
CA PHE A 37 -7.14 5.61 2.96
C PHE A 37 -8.53 6.24 2.98
N TYR A 38 -8.89 6.99 1.94
CA TYR A 38 -10.20 7.60 1.76
C TYR A 38 -10.52 7.78 0.27
N ASP A 39 -11.79 7.69 -0.09
CA ASP A 39 -12.31 8.30 -1.32
C ASP A 39 -12.37 9.83 -1.17
N SER A 40 -12.78 10.53 -2.24
CA SER A 40 -12.98 11.99 -2.24
C SER A 40 -13.84 12.48 -1.09
N ASP A 41 -14.76 11.63 -0.62
CA ASP A 41 -15.78 11.94 0.37
C ASP A 41 -15.31 11.64 1.80
N GLY A 42 -14.07 11.20 1.99
CA GLY A 42 -13.54 10.88 3.32
C GLY A 42 -14.05 9.55 3.87
N ASN A 43 -14.57 8.66 3.02
CA ASN A 43 -14.92 7.30 3.41
C ASN A 43 -13.77 6.35 3.11
N MET A 44 -13.43 5.50 4.07
CA MET A 44 -12.46 4.43 3.85
C MET A 44 -13.09 3.42 2.88
N PRO A 45 -12.61 3.27 1.63
CA PRO A 45 -13.18 2.31 0.71
C PRO A 45 -13.08 0.93 1.35
N VAL A 46 -14.22 0.24 1.41
CA VAL A 46 -14.41 -1.09 2.03
C VAL A 46 -13.16 -1.95 1.88
N LYS A 47 -12.59 -2.39 3.02
CA LYS A 47 -11.47 -3.35 3.16
C LYS A 47 -11.35 -4.23 1.92
N ARG A 48 -10.49 -3.88 0.97
CA ARG A 48 -10.21 -4.73 -0.19
C ARG A 48 -9.32 -5.86 0.27
N LYS A 49 -9.92 -6.97 0.68
CA LYS A 49 -9.21 -8.24 0.84
C LYS A 49 -8.95 -8.84 -0.55
N THR A 50 -8.19 -8.16 -1.39
CA THR A 50 -7.71 -8.71 -2.65
C THR A 50 -6.32 -9.28 -2.41
N LYS A 51 -6.10 -10.54 -2.80
CA LYS A 51 -4.82 -11.25 -2.61
C LYS A 51 -3.70 -10.57 -3.40
N TYR A 52 -4.06 -10.00 -4.54
CA TYR A 52 -3.18 -9.25 -5.42
C TYR A 52 -3.75 -7.86 -5.64
N LEU A 53 -2.85 -6.88 -5.71
CA LEU A 53 -3.18 -5.49 -5.85
C LEU A 53 -2.63 -5.01 -7.21
N THR A 54 -3.46 -4.31 -7.97
CA THR A 54 -3.17 -3.84 -9.34
C THR A 54 -3.18 -2.31 -9.44
N THR A 55 -3.77 -1.62 -8.46
CA THR A 55 -4.02 -0.17 -8.48
C THR A 55 -3.83 0.55 -7.14
N ASP A 56 -3.95 -0.15 -6.01
CA ASP A 56 -3.89 0.39 -4.64
C ASP A 56 -2.46 0.41 -4.09
N ASN A 57 -1.73 1.48 -4.36
CA ASN A 57 -0.30 1.51 -4.10
C ASN A 57 0.12 1.85 -2.66
N THR A 58 -0.81 2.18 -1.77
CA THR A 58 -0.51 2.61 -0.40
C THR A 58 -1.12 1.65 0.63
N CYS A 59 -0.35 1.31 1.66
CA CYS A 59 -0.70 0.36 2.71
C CYS A 59 -0.27 0.87 4.09
N LYS A 60 -0.98 0.47 5.14
CA LYS A 60 -0.63 0.75 6.55
C LYS A 60 -0.60 -0.54 7.34
N VAL A 61 0.41 -0.69 8.19
CA VAL A 61 0.52 -1.83 9.09
C VAL A 61 -0.53 -1.71 10.19
N SER A 62 -1.23 -2.82 10.42
CA SER A 62 -2.25 -2.96 11.47
C SER A 62 -1.81 -4.01 12.49
N PRO A 63 -2.03 -3.78 13.79
CA PRO A 63 -2.66 -2.59 14.38
C PRO A 63 -1.73 -1.37 14.40
N GLU A 64 -2.31 -0.18 14.58
CA GLU A 64 -1.52 1.05 14.75
C GLU A 64 -0.58 0.94 15.96
N GLY A 65 0.64 1.47 15.83
CA GLY A 65 1.69 1.31 16.84
C GLY A 65 2.43 -0.03 16.78
N HIS A 66 2.04 -0.95 15.89
CA HIS A 66 2.77 -2.17 15.63
C HIS A 66 3.92 -1.94 14.64
N VAL A 67 5.12 -2.37 15.03
CA VAL A 67 6.31 -2.37 14.19
C VAL A 67 6.68 -3.83 13.90
N PRO A 68 6.49 -4.30 12.66
CA PRO A 68 6.82 -5.66 12.31
C PRO A 68 8.31 -5.81 12.03
N GLN A 69 8.85 -7.02 12.22
CA GLN A 69 10.26 -7.31 11.93
C GLN A 69 10.61 -7.08 10.46
N GLN A 70 9.72 -7.54 9.57
CA GLN A 70 9.87 -7.41 8.14
C GLN A 70 8.52 -7.20 7.46
N ILE A 71 8.56 -6.41 6.39
CA ILE A 71 7.46 -6.29 5.43
C ILE A 71 7.99 -6.85 4.12
N ILE A 72 7.31 -7.87 3.61
CA ILE A 72 7.67 -8.54 2.36
C ILE A 72 6.64 -8.13 1.31
N ILE A 73 7.12 -7.47 0.26
CA ILE A 73 6.33 -7.07 -0.90
C ILE A 73 6.87 -7.86 -2.08
N ASP A 74 6.07 -8.78 -2.59
CA ASP A 74 6.40 -9.48 -3.83
C ASP A 74 5.70 -8.74 -4.98
N TYR A 75 6.42 -8.51 -6.07
CA TYR A 75 5.91 -7.84 -7.27
C TYR A 75 6.32 -8.59 -8.53
N ALA A 76 5.50 -8.51 -9.58
CA ALA A 76 5.78 -9.10 -10.87
C ALA A 76 5.27 -8.19 -12.00
N PRO A 77 5.87 -8.24 -13.20
CA PRO A 77 5.30 -7.61 -14.38
C PRO A 77 3.85 -8.05 -14.59
N TRP A 78 3.03 -7.11 -15.05
CA TRP A 78 1.63 -7.34 -15.35
C TRP A 78 1.34 -7.16 -16.82
N LEU A 79 0.18 -7.67 -17.24
CA LEU A 79 -0.34 -7.52 -18.59
C LEU A 79 -0.54 -6.04 -18.91
N THR A 80 -0.16 -5.65 -20.13
CA THR A 80 -0.50 -4.35 -20.71
C THR A 80 -2.02 -4.18 -20.79
N TYR A 81 -2.48 -2.94 -20.90
CA TYR A 81 -3.90 -2.64 -21.03
C TYR A 81 -4.53 -3.34 -22.25
N GLU A 82 -3.80 -3.44 -23.36
CA GLU A 82 -4.25 -4.13 -24.58
C GLU A 82 -4.39 -5.64 -24.36
N GLU A 83 -3.42 -6.28 -23.72
CA GLU A 83 -3.51 -7.70 -23.36
C GLU A 83 -4.65 -7.97 -22.37
N GLN A 84 -4.92 -7.04 -21.45
CA GLN A 84 -6.06 -7.16 -20.55
C GLN A 84 -7.40 -7.02 -21.31
N ILE A 85 -7.49 -6.16 -22.33
CA ILE A 85 -8.68 -6.08 -23.20
C ILE A 85 -8.88 -7.39 -23.96
N GLN A 86 -7.83 -7.95 -24.56
CA GLN A 86 -7.92 -9.21 -25.30
C GLN A 86 -8.39 -10.39 -24.42
N LYS A 87 -8.16 -10.30 -23.10
CA LYS A 87 -8.56 -11.31 -22.12
C LYS A 87 -9.86 -10.96 -21.37
N ASP A 88 -10.61 -9.95 -21.83
CA ASP A 88 -11.84 -9.45 -21.17
C ASP A 88 -11.64 -9.06 -19.68
N MET A 89 -10.42 -8.65 -19.31
CA MET A 89 -10.02 -8.26 -17.95
C MET A 89 -10.15 -6.75 -17.68
N VAL A 90 -10.81 -6.00 -18.57
CA VAL A 90 -11.03 -4.56 -18.45
C VAL A 90 -12.47 -4.23 -18.85
N SER A 91 -13.13 -3.30 -18.14
CA SER A 91 -14.34 -2.67 -18.67
C SER A 91 -13.98 -1.49 -19.59
N LEU A 92 -14.34 -1.56 -20.86
CA LEU A 92 -14.23 -0.41 -21.78
C LEU A 92 -14.94 0.82 -21.17
N LYS A 93 -14.30 2.00 -21.30
CA LYS A 93 -14.68 3.29 -20.68
C LYS A 93 -16.15 3.71 -20.86
N ASN A 94 -16.90 3.11 -21.79
CA ASN A 94 -18.30 3.44 -22.06
C ASN A 94 -19.32 2.89 -21.05
N TYR A 95 -18.89 2.17 -20.01
CA TYR A 95 -19.79 1.58 -19.00
C TYR A 95 -19.93 2.39 -17.69
N VAL A 96 -19.41 3.62 -17.62
CA VAL A 96 -19.28 4.37 -16.35
C VAL A 96 -20.59 4.98 -15.83
N MET A 97 -21.68 5.03 -16.60
CA MET A 97 -22.93 5.64 -16.13
C MET A 97 -24.07 4.62 -16.14
N LEU A 98 -24.39 4.04 -14.97
CA LEU A 98 -25.73 3.69 -14.42
C LEU A 98 -25.73 2.46 -13.45
N LYS A 99 -26.54 2.57 -12.39
CA LYS A 99 -26.60 1.75 -11.15
C LYS A 99 -27.27 0.36 -11.31
N GLU A 100 -26.87 -0.47 -12.28
CA GLU A 100 -27.55 -1.76 -12.50
C GLU A 100 -26.81 -2.98 -11.91
N LYS A 101 -27.54 -3.89 -11.24
CA LYS A 101 -27.04 -5.16 -10.68
C LYS A 101 -26.25 -6.01 -11.69
N ARG A 102 -26.57 -5.92 -12.98
CA ARG A 102 -25.87 -6.62 -14.08
C ARG A 102 -24.42 -6.14 -14.24
N GLN A 103 -24.16 -4.85 -14.03
CA GLN A 103 -22.81 -4.29 -14.09
C GLN A 103 -21.99 -4.64 -12.84
N GLN A 104 -22.61 -4.75 -11.67
CA GLN A 104 -21.93 -5.23 -10.47
C GLN A 104 -21.42 -6.66 -10.64
N LYS A 105 -22.24 -7.56 -11.21
CA LYS A 105 -21.80 -8.93 -11.55
C LYS A 105 -20.63 -8.93 -12.54
N LYS A 106 -20.67 -8.09 -13.58
CA LYS A 106 -19.56 -7.94 -14.54
C LYS A 106 -18.28 -7.43 -13.88
N ARG A 107 -18.37 -6.42 -12.99
CA ARG A 107 -17.21 -5.91 -12.24
C ARG A 107 -16.57 -6.98 -11.35
N LEU A 108 -17.39 -7.77 -10.66
CA LEU A 108 -16.90 -8.89 -9.84
C LEU A 108 -16.23 -9.97 -10.71
N ALA A 109 -16.79 -10.29 -11.88
CA ALA A 109 -16.19 -11.22 -12.82
C ALA A 109 -14.84 -10.73 -13.36
N ILE A 110 -14.72 -9.45 -13.72
CA ILE A 110 -13.46 -8.83 -14.14
C ILE A 110 -12.42 -8.88 -13.01
N MET A 111 -12.80 -8.52 -11.78
CA MET A 111 -11.92 -8.61 -10.62
C MET A 111 -11.44 -10.06 -10.38
N ALA A 112 -12.35 -11.04 -10.49
CA ALA A 112 -12.00 -12.45 -10.35
C ALA A 112 -11.03 -12.92 -11.45
N ALA A 113 -11.29 -12.56 -12.71
CA ALA A 113 -10.41 -12.86 -13.84
C ALA A 113 -9.01 -12.25 -13.67
N GLN A 114 -8.93 -11.01 -13.19
CA GLN A 114 -7.64 -10.38 -12.86
C GLN A 114 -6.91 -11.16 -11.76
N GLN A 115 -7.58 -11.53 -10.66
CA GLN A 115 -6.94 -12.31 -9.58
C GLN A 115 -6.48 -13.69 -10.06
N GLU A 116 -7.26 -14.36 -10.92
CA GLU A 116 -6.86 -15.63 -11.53
C GLU A 116 -5.67 -15.47 -12.48
N GLY A 117 -5.66 -14.39 -13.28
CA GLY A 117 -4.53 -14.04 -14.14
C GLY A 117 -3.24 -13.83 -13.33
N VAL A 118 -3.31 -13.12 -12.21
CA VAL A 118 -2.16 -12.92 -11.32
C VAL A 118 -1.71 -14.25 -10.70
N ALA A 119 -2.66 -15.12 -10.33
CA ALA A 119 -2.35 -16.43 -9.77
C ALA A 119 -1.59 -17.35 -10.75
N LYS A 120 -1.70 -17.10 -12.06
CA LYS A 120 -0.99 -17.84 -13.12
C LYS A 120 0.41 -17.31 -13.43
N ILE A 121 0.83 -16.19 -12.84
CA ILE A 121 2.20 -15.68 -13.03
C ILE A 121 3.19 -16.70 -12.45
N PRO A 122 4.19 -17.16 -13.24
CA PRO A 122 5.20 -18.10 -12.77
C PRO A 122 5.94 -17.57 -11.54
N ALA A 123 6.30 -18.46 -10.61
CA ALA A 123 7.03 -18.09 -9.40
C ALA A 123 8.36 -17.36 -9.69
N THR A 124 8.99 -17.66 -10.82
CA THR A 124 10.25 -17.07 -11.28
C THR A 124 10.16 -15.60 -11.69
N GLU A 125 8.95 -15.12 -12.02
CA GLU A 125 8.71 -13.71 -12.40
C GLU A 125 8.52 -12.79 -11.19
N TRP A 126 8.30 -13.37 -10.00
CA TRP A 126 8.11 -12.60 -8.79
C TRP A 126 9.46 -12.16 -8.23
N LYS A 127 9.63 -10.84 -8.13
CA LYS A 127 10.71 -10.17 -7.42
C LYS A 127 10.22 -9.77 -6.03
N ARG A 128 11.15 -9.51 -5.11
CA ARG A 128 10.85 -9.21 -3.71
C ARG A 128 11.52 -7.92 -3.24
N ILE A 129 10.75 -7.13 -2.51
CA ILE A 129 11.22 -6.00 -1.71
C ILE A 129 11.05 -6.37 -0.25
N ILE A 130 12.11 -6.22 0.54
CA ILE A 130 12.10 -6.46 1.99
C ILE A 130 12.34 -5.13 2.68
N LEU A 131 11.35 -4.68 3.47
CA LEU A 131 11.51 -3.53 4.36
C LEU A 131 11.85 -4.02 5.76
N THR A 132 12.67 -3.26 6.47
CA THR A 132 13.14 -3.59 7.83
C THR A 132 12.72 -2.50 8.84
N PRO A 133 11.43 -2.41 9.22
CA PRO A 133 10.93 -1.37 10.11
C PRO A 133 11.71 -1.13 11.40
N PRO A 134 12.28 -2.14 12.08
CA PRO A 134 13.07 -1.89 13.29
C PRO A 134 14.30 -1.02 13.04
N GLN A 135 14.93 -1.10 11.87
CA GLN A 135 16.10 -0.27 11.52
C GLN A 135 15.70 1.19 11.38
N GLU A 136 14.57 1.46 10.73
CA GLU A 136 14.06 2.83 10.58
C GLU A 136 13.57 3.39 11.92
N VAL A 137 12.98 2.58 12.80
CA VAL A 137 12.62 3.00 14.15
C VAL A 137 13.84 3.44 14.95
N GLU A 138 14.96 2.72 14.85
CA GLU A 138 16.20 3.12 15.53
C GLU A 138 16.79 4.40 14.92
N LYS A 139 16.80 4.52 13.58
CA LYS A 139 17.24 5.73 12.85
C LYS A 139 16.45 6.99 13.26
N TYR A 140 15.13 6.89 13.46
CA TYR A 140 14.24 8.00 13.82
C TYR A 140 13.96 8.14 15.33
N LYS A 141 14.62 7.35 16.17
CA LYS A 141 14.34 7.24 17.61
C LYS A 141 14.25 8.58 18.32
N TYR A 142 15.24 9.44 18.09
CA TYR A 142 15.34 10.76 18.72
C TYR A 142 14.79 11.92 17.87
N GLN A 143 14.30 11.63 16.66
CA GLN A 143 13.79 12.65 15.75
C GLN A 143 12.30 12.88 15.97
N PHE A 144 11.86 14.13 15.92
CA PHE A 144 10.44 14.48 15.98
C PHE A 144 9.96 14.80 14.55
N PRO A 145 8.81 14.28 14.13
CA PRO A 145 8.22 14.69 12.86
C PRO A 145 7.96 16.20 12.85
N GLU A 146 8.18 16.83 11.71
CA GLU A 146 7.84 18.24 11.51
C GLU A 146 6.35 18.43 11.19
N GLY A 147 5.81 19.61 11.47
CA GLY A 147 4.44 19.99 11.10
C GLY A 147 3.33 19.50 12.06
N LYS A 148 2.10 19.40 11.53
CA LYS A 148 0.88 19.10 12.30
C LYS A 148 0.62 17.60 12.41
N GLY A 149 0.07 17.15 13.53
CA GLY A 149 -0.52 15.82 13.68
C GLY A 149 -0.81 15.46 15.13
N ASN A 150 -1.07 14.18 15.42
CA ASN A 150 -1.46 13.76 16.77
C ASN A 150 -0.29 13.14 17.54
N HIS A 151 0.36 13.97 18.36
CA HIS A 151 1.47 13.55 19.22
C HIS A 151 1.13 12.37 20.15
N SER A 152 -0.11 12.29 20.65
CA SER A 152 -0.53 11.22 21.56
C SER A 152 -0.61 9.84 20.90
N ARG A 153 -0.73 9.80 19.56
CA ARG A 153 -0.76 8.56 18.78
C ARG A 153 0.63 8.10 18.33
N GLY A 154 1.62 8.99 18.45
CA GLY A 154 3.02 8.71 18.13
C GLY A 154 3.41 9.11 16.70
N LYS A 155 4.49 8.48 16.22
CA LYS A 155 5.13 8.77 14.93
C LYS A 155 4.73 7.72 13.91
N GLU A 156 4.80 8.09 12.65
CA GLU A 156 4.62 7.22 11.50
C GLU A 156 5.85 7.26 10.61
N ILE A 157 6.42 6.10 10.33
CA ILE A 157 7.48 5.93 9.36
C ILE A 157 6.81 5.46 8.07
N HIS A 158 6.87 6.31 7.06
CA HIS A 158 6.29 6.05 5.75
C HIS A 158 7.40 5.70 4.75
N TYR A 159 7.31 4.51 4.16
CA TYR A 159 8.20 4.08 3.08
C TYR A 159 7.65 4.53 1.73
N LEU A 160 8.46 5.22 0.95
CA LEU A 160 8.19 5.56 -0.44
C LEU A 160 9.04 4.65 -1.32
N ILE A 161 8.39 3.72 -2.02
CA ILE A 161 9.04 2.76 -2.90
C ILE A 161 8.82 3.25 -4.33
N SER A 162 9.88 3.57 -5.05
CA SER A 162 9.78 3.93 -6.48
C SER A 162 10.21 2.73 -7.32
N LEU A 163 9.31 2.21 -8.14
CA LEU A 163 9.55 1.04 -8.98
C LEU A 163 9.69 1.47 -10.45
N ASN A 164 10.85 1.19 -11.03
CA ASN A 164 11.16 1.49 -12.42
C ASN A 164 10.60 0.42 -13.37
N PRO A 165 10.41 0.74 -14.66
CA PRO A 165 9.90 -0.21 -15.65
C PRO A 165 10.76 -1.47 -15.85
N ASP A 166 12.08 -1.38 -15.61
CA ASP A 166 13.01 -2.52 -15.64
C ASP A 166 12.89 -3.44 -14.40
N GLY A 167 12.06 -3.04 -13.45
CA GLY A 167 11.84 -3.72 -12.18
C GLY A 167 12.92 -3.45 -11.14
N SER A 168 13.83 -2.51 -11.36
CA SER A 168 14.67 -1.94 -10.30
C SER A 168 13.83 -1.03 -9.40
N TYR A 169 14.25 -0.84 -8.15
CA TYR A 169 13.52 0.01 -7.21
C TYR A 169 14.44 0.84 -6.32
N SER A 170 13.93 1.95 -5.83
CA SER A 170 14.52 2.73 -4.74
C SER A 170 13.54 2.85 -3.57
N ILE A 171 14.06 3.04 -2.37
CA ILE A 171 13.28 3.18 -1.15
C ILE A 171 13.75 4.44 -0.44
N GLU A 172 12.81 5.32 -0.15
CA GLU A 172 12.97 6.46 0.74
C GLU A 172 12.07 6.29 1.96
N THR A 173 12.44 6.89 3.09
CA THR A 173 11.63 6.89 4.30
C THR A 173 11.40 8.31 4.77
N LYS A 174 10.16 8.60 5.16
CA LYS A 174 9.77 9.89 5.75
C LYS A 174 9.11 9.68 7.10
N LEU A 175 9.31 10.64 7.99
CA LEU A 175 8.81 10.62 9.36
C LEU A 175 7.68 11.62 9.51
N TYR A 176 6.52 11.15 9.97
CA TYR A 176 5.31 11.95 10.13
C TYR A 176 4.70 11.78 11.51
N TRP A 177 3.85 12.72 11.90
CA TRP A 177 2.93 12.50 13.01
C TRP A 177 1.80 11.58 12.57
N VAL A 178 1.41 10.62 13.41
CA VAL A 178 0.23 9.79 13.14
C VAL A 178 -0.99 10.71 13.04
N SER A 179 -1.70 10.66 11.91
CA SER A 179 -2.96 11.35 11.72
C SER A 179 -4.11 10.35 11.57
N LYS A 180 -5.32 10.76 11.99
CA LYS A 180 -6.54 9.97 11.77
C LYS A 180 -6.92 9.94 10.28
N TYR A 181 -6.48 10.95 9.51
CA TYR A 181 -6.87 11.16 8.12
C TYR A 181 -5.67 11.71 7.33
N GLN A 182 -4.73 10.86 6.89
CA GLN A 182 -3.77 11.26 5.85
C GLN A 182 -4.48 11.14 4.49
N LYS A 183 -5.14 12.22 4.08
CA LYS A 183 -5.81 12.34 2.77
C LYS A 183 -4.85 12.61 1.61
N PHE A 184 -3.61 13.06 1.89
CA PHE A 184 -2.67 13.49 0.86
C PHE A 184 -1.25 13.07 1.25
N TRP A 185 -0.80 11.93 0.70
CA TRP A 185 0.62 11.67 0.55
C TRP A 185 0.98 12.25 -0.82
N ASN A 186 1.46 13.49 -0.84
CA ASN A 186 2.03 14.10 -2.05
C ASN A 186 3.45 13.56 -2.27
#